data_AF-C0QHY6-F1
#
_entry.id   AF-C0QHY6-F1
#
_cell.length_a   1.000
_cell.length_b   1.000
_cell.length_c   1.000
_cell.angle_alpha   90.00
_cell.angle_beta   90.00
_cell.angle_gamma   90.00
#
_symmetry.space_group_name_H-M   'P 1'
#
loop_
_entity.id
_entity.type
_entity.pdbx_description
1 polymer ?
#
loop_
_entity_poly.entity_id
_entity_poly.type
_entity_poly.pdbx_seq_one_letter_code
_entity_poly.pdbx_strand_id
1 'polypeptide(L)'
;MKSLKILLASAFLCLFMTTSGFSLTIVGGSFDGAYVGYIDTFIDITDALKNSGEKTETDWVNDILTSETVTYYAKDEPASIFLTDDPKGTVYAVNMPTPPESEYFLVKNAQYWALFANLAEMNWGVFDIADLSLDMNINEIQVSHVTRFDSGGGGGGGGGGGDPVPEPATMMLFGLGLLGVAGVSRKRMS
;
A
#
# COMPACT_ATOMS: atom_id res chain seq x y z
N MET A 1 -35.72 31.21 5.90
CA MET A 1 -35.59 30.49 4.60
C MET A 1 -34.21 30.63 3.97
N LYS A 2 -33.56 31.81 3.98
CA LYS A 2 -32.22 31.99 3.39
C LYS A 2 -31.12 31.17 4.09
N SER A 3 -31.15 31.09 5.43
CA SER A 3 -30.20 30.29 6.22
C SER A 3 -30.30 28.77 6.00
N LEU A 4 -31.51 28.23 5.81
CA LEU A 4 -31.73 26.81 5.51
C LEU A 4 -31.17 26.41 4.13
N LYS A 5 -31.28 27.30 3.14
CA LYS A 5 -30.73 27.09 1.79
C LYS A 5 -29.19 27.09 1.80
N ILE A 6 -28.57 27.93 2.61
CA ILE A 6 -27.10 27.99 2.76
C ILE A 6 -26.58 26.71 3.44
N LEU A 7 -27.28 26.22 4.47
CA LEU A 7 -26.91 25.00 5.21
C LEU A 7 -27.06 23.73 4.35
N LEU A 8 -28.09 23.68 3.50
CA LEU A 8 -28.26 22.62 2.50
C LEU A 8 -27.19 22.70 1.40
N ALA A 9 -26.85 23.90 0.94
CA ALA A 9 -25.78 24.08 -0.05
C ALA A 9 -24.41 23.68 0.49
N SER A 10 -24.10 23.97 1.75
CA SER A 10 -22.84 23.54 2.38
C SER A 10 -22.79 22.03 2.59
N ALA A 11 -23.91 21.40 2.98
CA ALA A 11 -23.98 19.95 3.12
C ALA A 11 -23.79 19.23 1.76
N PHE A 12 -24.39 19.78 0.69
CA PHE A 12 -24.17 19.28 -0.67
C PHE A 12 -22.71 19.45 -1.10
N LEU A 13 -22.07 20.57 -0.80
CA LEU A 13 -20.67 20.81 -1.15
C LEU A 13 -19.71 19.83 -0.46
N CYS A 14 -19.96 19.48 0.81
CA CYS A 14 -19.15 18.50 1.54
C CYS A 14 -19.30 17.07 1.00
N LEU A 15 -20.47 16.71 0.45
CA LEU A 15 -20.71 15.39 -0.15
C LEU A 15 -19.92 15.18 -1.46
N PHE A 16 -19.49 16.25 -2.14
CA PHE A 16 -18.65 16.16 -3.34
C PHE A 16 -17.16 16.00 -3.05
N MET A 17 -16.73 16.15 -1.80
CA MET A 17 -15.31 16.09 -1.39
C MET A 17 -14.90 14.72 -0.82
N THR A 18 -15.78 13.71 -0.85
CA THR A 18 -15.42 12.37 -0.38
C THR A 18 -14.68 11.61 -1.48
N THR A 19 -13.37 11.41 -1.32
CA THR A 19 -12.62 10.45 -2.12
C THR A 19 -12.89 9.04 -1.62
N SER A 20 -13.21 8.12 -2.52
CA SER A 20 -13.30 6.69 -2.23
C SER A 20 -11.89 6.14 -2.00
N GLY A 21 -11.61 5.61 -0.81
CA GLY A 21 -10.44 4.76 -0.56
C GLY A 21 -10.77 3.33 -0.97
N PHE A 22 -10.13 2.83 -2.03
CA PHE A 22 -10.30 1.45 -2.51
C PHE A 22 -9.11 0.60 -2.06
N SER A 23 -9.31 -0.26 -1.07
CA SER A 23 -8.31 -1.25 -0.70
C SER A 23 -8.43 -2.52 -1.52
N LEU A 24 -7.31 -3.23 -1.64
CA LEU A 24 -7.21 -4.52 -2.29
C LEU A 24 -7.29 -5.67 -1.27
N THR A 25 -7.87 -6.77 -1.73
CA THR A 25 -7.91 -8.03 -0.99
C THR A 25 -7.34 -9.17 -1.83
N ILE A 26 -6.81 -10.20 -1.17
CA ILE A 26 -6.35 -11.41 -1.85
C ILE A 26 -7.55 -12.20 -2.40
N VAL A 27 -7.39 -12.74 -3.62
CA VAL A 27 -8.35 -13.66 -4.25
C VAL A 27 -7.74 -15.05 -4.35
N GLY A 28 -8.32 -15.98 -3.59
CA GLY A 28 -7.96 -17.40 -3.57
C GLY A 28 -6.72 -17.74 -2.71
N GLY A 29 -6.43 -19.03 -2.62
CA GLY A 29 -5.31 -19.55 -1.83
C GLY A 29 -5.53 -19.45 -0.31
N SER A 30 -4.44 -19.53 0.46
CA SER A 30 -4.48 -19.58 1.93
C SER A 30 -4.83 -18.26 2.60
N PHE A 31 -4.78 -17.15 1.87
CA PHE A 31 -5.03 -15.80 2.37
C PHE A 31 -6.25 -15.14 1.74
N ASP A 32 -7.15 -15.91 1.11
CA ASP A 32 -8.36 -15.39 0.46
C ASP A 32 -9.16 -14.43 1.37
N GLY A 33 -9.45 -13.24 0.86
CA GLY A 33 -10.11 -12.15 1.59
C GLY A 33 -9.22 -11.35 2.56
N ALA A 34 -7.92 -11.64 2.65
CA ALA A 34 -6.99 -10.85 3.45
C ALA A 34 -6.79 -9.46 2.83
N TYR A 35 -6.85 -8.43 3.67
CA TYR A 35 -6.56 -7.05 3.29
C TYR A 35 -5.06 -6.87 3.07
N VAL A 36 -4.69 -6.24 1.96
CA VAL A 36 -3.28 -5.98 1.59
C VAL A 36 -3.00 -4.50 1.31
N GLY A 37 -3.95 -3.61 1.58
CA GLY A 37 -3.74 -2.17 1.38
C GLY A 37 -3.98 -1.73 -0.07
N TYR A 38 -3.03 -0.98 -0.62
CA TYR A 38 -3.09 -0.38 -1.96
C TYR A 38 -1.85 -0.80 -2.75
N ILE A 39 -1.83 -0.49 -4.06
CA ILE A 39 -0.64 -0.72 -4.89
C ILE A 39 0.51 0.16 -4.40
N ASP A 40 1.66 -0.45 -4.16
CA ASP A 40 2.91 0.19 -3.77
C ASP A 40 3.54 0.96 -4.93
N THR A 41 4.40 1.91 -4.60
CA THR A 41 4.97 2.78 -5.63
C THR A 41 6.16 2.11 -6.31
N PHE A 42 6.05 1.88 -7.62
CA PHE A 42 7.18 1.49 -8.45
C PHE A 42 8.24 2.59 -8.49
N ILE A 43 9.50 2.22 -8.24
CA ILE A 43 10.63 3.16 -8.26
C ILE A 43 11.49 2.93 -9.50
N ASP A 44 12.03 1.72 -9.66
CA ASP A 44 12.93 1.40 -10.77
C ASP A 44 13.04 -0.10 -11.04
N ILE A 45 13.54 -0.46 -12.22
CA ILE A 45 13.79 -1.84 -12.65
C ILE A 45 15.15 -1.96 -13.35
N THR A 46 15.86 -3.06 -13.10
CA THR A 46 17.14 -3.34 -13.75
C THR A 46 17.31 -4.81 -14.08
N ASP A 47 18.11 -5.10 -15.11
CA ASP A 47 18.56 -6.44 -15.51
C ASP A 47 20.09 -6.63 -15.37
N ALA A 48 20.76 -5.61 -14.84
CA ALA A 48 22.21 -5.52 -14.76
C ALA A 48 22.80 -6.20 -13.51
N LEU A 49 21.98 -6.58 -12.54
CA LEU A 49 22.40 -7.14 -11.25
C LEU A 49 22.66 -8.66 -11.29
N LYS A 50 23.18 -9.18 -12.41
CA LYS A 50 23.41 -10.62 -12.58
C LYS A 50 24.27 -11.20 -11.45
N ASN A 51 23.79 -12.29 -10.83
CA ASN A 51 24.39 -12.91 -9.64
C ASN A 51 24.54 -11.98 -8.44
N SER A 52 23.62 -11.02 -8.26
CA SER A 52 23.64 -10.14 -7.09
C SER A 52 23.42 -10.90 -5.79
N GLY A 53 24.30 -10.61 -4.82
CA GLY A 53 24.06 -10.91 -3.41
C GLY A 53 23.54 -9.68 -2.68
N GLU A 54 23.27 -9.83 -1.38
CA GLU A 54 22.69 -8.80 -0.50
C GLU A 54 23.38 -7.44 -0.63
N LYS A 55 24.73 -7.43 -0.64
CA LYS A 55 25.51 -6.20 -0.78
C LYS A 55 25.26 -5.52 -2.12
N THR A 56 25.26 -6.27 -3.21
CA THR A 56 25.07 -5.72 -4.56
C THR A 56 23.68 -5.13 -4.73
N GLU A 57 22.65 -5.79 -4.18
CA GLU A 57 21.27 -5.29 -4.21
C GLU A 57 21.14 -4.02 -3.35
N THR A 58 21.73 -4.02 -2.15
CA THR A 58 21.73 -2.85 -1.25
C THR A 58 22.47 -1.65 -1.84
N ASP A 59 23.63 -1.88 -2.47
CA ASP A 59 24.40 -0.81 -3.11
C ASP A 59 23.60 -0.19 -4.26
N TRP A 60 22.92 -1.02 -5.07
CA TRP A 60 22.06 -0.53 -6.16
C TRP A 60 20.86 0.26 -5.63
N VAL A 61 20.15 -0.26 -4.63
CA VAL A 61 19.00 0.46 -4.06
C VAL A 61 19.43 1.82 -3.46
N ASN A 62 20.57 1.88 -2.78
CA ASN A 62 21.10 3.15 -2.25
C ASN A 62 21.56 4.13 -3.35
N ASP A 63 21.94 3.64 -4.53
CA ASP A 63 22.26 4.49 -5.69
C ASP A 63 20.98 5.10 -6.30
N ILE A 64 19.87 4.36 -6.28
CA ILE A 64 18.55 4.84 -6.71
C ILE A 64 17.95 5.81 -5.68
N LEU A 65 17.93 5.43 -4.41
CA LEU A 65 17.36 6.19 -3.30
C LEU A 65 18.35 7.24 -2.77
N THR A 66 18.85 8.13 -3.63
CA THR A 66 19.88 9.13 -3.22
C THR A 66 19.51 10.03 -2.03
N SER A 67 18.23 10.15 -1.69
CA SER A 67 17.73 10.91 -0.54
C SER A 67 17.77 10.15 0.79
N GLU A 68 17.88 8.82 0.77
CA GLU A 68 17.74 7.95 1.94
C GLU A 68 18.75 6.80 1.89
N THR A 69 19.34 6.44 3.02
CA THR A 69 20.21 5.25 3.07
C THR A 69 19.42 4.10 3.68
N VAL A 70 19.19 3.07 2.89
CA VAL A 70 18.51 1.85 3.31
C VAL A 70 19.51 0.75 3.64
N THR A 71 19.11 -0.12 4.56
CA THR A 71 19.87 -1.30 4.94
C THR A 71 19.13 -2.57 4.55
N TYR A 72 19.88 -3.60 4.12
CA TYR A 72 19.31 -4.92 3.89
C TYR A 72 18.76 -5.47 5.20
N TYR A 73 17.52 -5.95 5.14
CA TYR A 73 16.84 -6.51 6.28
C TYR A 73 16.71 -8.03 6.18
N ALA A 74 15.99 -8.50 5.17
CA ALA A 74 15.66 -9.91 5.01
C ALA A 74 15.47 -10.27 3.54
N LYS A 75 15.50 -11.58 3.29
CA LYS A 75 15.19 -12.17 2.00
C LYS A 75 14.21 -13.31 2.20
N ASP A 76 13.07 -13.21 1.53
CA ASP A 76 12.01 -14.21 1.54
C ASP A 76 12.16 -15.12 0.32
N GLU A 77 12.64 -16.35 0.53
CA GLU A 77 12.87 -17.37 -0.51
C GLU A 77 12.32 -18.75 -0.07
N PRO A 78 11.34 -19.35 -0.79
CA PRO A 78 10.64 -18.81 -1.95
C PRO A 78 9.64 -17.72 -1.57
N ALA A 79 9.52 -16.69 -2.41
CA ALA A 79 8.47 -15.67 -2.24
C ALA A 79 7.11 -16.23 -2.64
N SER A 80 6.12 -16.08 -1.76
CA SER A 80 4.73 -16.46 -2.05
C SER A 80 3.97 -15.24 -2.57
N ILE A 81 3.53 -15.32 -3.83
CA ILE A 81 2.74 -14.26 -4.48
C ILE A 81 1.27 -14.70 -4.55
N PHE A 82 0.38 -13.76 -4.35
CA PHE A 82 -1.06 -13.96 -4.37
C PHE A 82 -1.71 -12.95 -5.31
N LEU A 83 -2.75 -13.37 -6.02
CA LEU A 83 -3.54 -12.47 -6.86
C LEU A 83 -4.46 -11.62 -5.98
N THR A 84 -4.70 -10.37 -6.38
CA THR A 84 -5.65 -9.49 -5.69
C THR A 84 -7.00 -9.40 -6.42
N ASP A 85 -7.96 -8.72 -5.82
CA ASP A 85 -9.29 -8.43 -6.38
C ASP A 85 -9.30 -7.23 -7.35
N ASP A 86 -8.12 -6.76 -7.77
CA ASP A 86 -8.02 -5.73 -8.79
C ASP A 86 -8.76 -6.14 -10.08
N PRO A 87 -9.64 -5.29 -10.62
CA PRO A 87 -10.47 -5.63 -11.77
C PRO A 87 -9.70 -5.89 -13.06
N LYS A 88 -8.44 -5.46 -13.18
CA LYS A 88 -7.60 -5.78 -14.34
C LYS A 88 -6.93 -7.15 -14.19
N GLY A 89 -6.83 -7.67 -12.98
CA GLY A 89 -6.16 -8.94 -12.68
C GLY A 89 -4.65 -8.88 -12.91
N THR A 90 -4.05 -7.69 -12.84
CA THR A 90 -2.61 -7.46 -13.02
C THR A 90 -1.88 -7.17 -11.72
N VAL A 91 -2.62 -7.04 -10.62
CA VAL A 91 -2.06 -6.66 -9.32
C VAL A 91 -1.88 -7.89 -8.43
N TYR A 92 -0.67 -8.01 -7.90
CA TYR A 92 -0.23 -9.11 -7.06
C TYR A 92 0.27 -8.61 -5.72
N ALA A 93 0.18 -9.46 -4.70
CA ALA A 93 0.67 -9.19 -3.37
C ALA A 93 1.66 -10.27 -2.94
N VAL A 94 2.78 -9.86 -2.33
CA VAL A 94 3.73 -10.74 -1.66
C VAL A 94 3.58 -10.63 -0.16
N ASN A 95 3.54 -11.77 0.53
CA ASN A 95 3.49 -11.80 1.99
C ASN A 95 4.91 -11.59 2.56
N MET A 96 5.06 -10.60 3.45
CA MET A 96 6.28 -10.24 4.16
C MET A 96 6.03 -10.32 5.69
N PRO A 97 5.84 -11.53 6.25
CA PRO A 97 5.21 -11.72 7.56
C PRO A 97 6.11 -11.41 8.75
N THR A 98 7.42 -11.24 8.55
CA THR A 98 8.41 -11.04 9.63
C THR A 98 8.64 -9.55 9.90
N PRO A 99 8.39 -9.05 11.12
CA PRO A 99 8.76 -7.68 11.49
C PRO A 99 10.28 -7.50 11.65
N PRO A 100 10.84 -6.29 11.41
CA PRO A 100 10.16 -5.04 11.05
C PRO A 100 9.47 -5.06 9.71
N GLU A 101 8.34 -4.37 9.69
CA GLU A 101 7.69 -3.82 8.51
C GLU A 101 8.72 -3.13 7.61
N SER A 102 8.72 -3.43 6.30
CA SER A 102 9.78 -2.97 5.39
C SER A 102 9.27 -1.88 4.47
N GLU A 103 9.92 -0.72 4.51
CA GLU A 103 9.58 0.47 3.72
C GLU A 103 9.90 0.28 2.24
N TYR A 104 10.86 -0.57 1.91
CA TYR A 104 11.19 -0.89 0.53
C TYR A 104 11.33 -2.39 0.35
N PHE A 105 10.90 -2.87 -0.81
CA PHE A 105 11.08 -4.25 -1.20
C PHE A 105 11.45 -4.36 -2.66
N LEU A 106 12.18 -5.42 -2.97
CA LEU A 106 12.65 -5.73 -4.30
C LEU A 106 12.08 -7.07 -4.71
N VAL A 107 11.34 -7.07 -5.81
CA VAL A 107 10.80 -8.26 -6.45
C VAL A 107 11.80 -8.72 -7.51
N LYS A 108 12.19 -10.00 -7.45
CA LYS A 108 13.19 -10.54 -8.36
C LYS A 108 12.75 -11.81 -9.05
N ASN A 109 13.01 -11.88 -10.35
CA ASN A 109 12.95 -13.12 -11.12
C ASN A 109 14.35 -13.53 -11.62
N ALA A 110 14.43 -14.47 -12.55
CA ALA A 110 15.72 -14.97 -13.05
C ALA A 110 16.62 -13.90 -13.68
N GLN A 111 16.08 -12.77 -14.15
CA GLN A 111 16.80 -11.79 -14.97
C GLN A 111 16.60 -10.33 -14.53
N TYR A 112 15.56 -10.02 -13.75
CA TYR A 112 15.16 -8.65 -13.41
C TYR A 112 14.98 -8.45 -11.90
N TRP A 113 15.23 -7.22 -11.48
CA TRP A 113 15.06 -6.69 -10.13
C TRP A 113 14.20 -5.43 -10.22
N ALA A 114 13.04 -5.43 -9.58
CA ALA A 114 12.14 -4.30 -9.53
C ALA A 114 12.01 -3.80 -8.09
N LEU A 115 12.23 -2.52 -7.88
CA LEU A 115 12.21 -1.85 -6.57
C LEU A 115 10.87 -1.12 -6.37
N PHE A 116 10.31 -1.28 -5.18
CA PHE A 116 9.06 -0.67 -4.77
C PHE A 116 9.19 -0.03 -3.39
N ALA A 117 8.47 1.07 -3.17
CA ALA A 117 8.25 1.67 -1.86
C ALA A 117 6.93 1.15 -1.29
N ASN A 118 7.00 0.52 -0.13
CA ASN A 118 5.85 -0.01 0.61
C ASN A 118 5.14 1.12 1.36
N LEU A 119 3.87 1.36 1.04
CA LEU A 119 3.16 2.55 1.53
C LEU A 119 1.97 2.25 2.43
N ALA A 120 1.36 1.07 2.30
CA ALA A 120 0.07 0.81 2.92
C ALA A 120 0.17 -0.15 4.10
N GLU A 121 0.46 -1.40 3.79
CA GLU A 121 0.37 -2.51 4.74
C GLU A 121 1.73 -3.20 4.75
N MET A 122 2.62 -2.77 5.63
CA MET A 122 4.06 -3.04 5.48
C MET A 122 4.50 -4.51 5.64
N ASN A 123 3.55 -5.39 5.99
CA ASN A 123 3.70 -6.85 5.98
C ASN A 123 3.24 -7.50 4.66
N TRP A 124 2.79 -6.69 3.70
CA TRP A 124 2.44 -7.06 2.33
C TRP A 124 3.16 -6.11 1.37
N GLY A 125 3.58 -6.63 0.22
CA GLY A 125 4.11 -5.82 -0.88
C GLY A 125 3.20 -6.00 -2.08
N VAL A 126 2.52 -4.95 -2.52
CA VAL A 126 1.51 -5.00 -3.58
C VAL A 126 2.02 -4.29 -4.82
N PHE A 127 2.16 -5.00 -5.93
CA PHE A 127 2.70 -4.43 -7.17
C PHE A 127 1.83 -4.79 -8.37
N ASP A 128 1.77 -3.89 -9.36
CA ASP A 128 1.12 -4.13 -10.65
C ASP A 128 2.16 -4.64 -11.65
N ILE A 129 1.88 -5.75 -12.32
CA ILE A 129 2.75 -6.26 -13.40
C ILE A 129 2.78 -5.31 -14.61
N ALA A 130 1.82 -4.39 -14.72
CA ALA A 130 1.82 -3.36 -15.76
C ALA A 130 2.97 -2.35 -15.60
N ASP A 131 3.50 -2.18 -14.38
CA ASP A 131 4.66 -1.32 -14.11
C ASP A 131 5.98 -2.04 -14.40
N LEU A 132 5.93 -3.36 -14.52
CA LEU A 132 7.09 -4.18 -14.83
C LEU A 132 7.33 -4.22 -16.35
N SER A 133 8.58 -4.39 -16.76
CA SER A 133 8.88 -4.63 -18.17
C SER A 133 8.18 -5.90 -18.65
N LEU A 134 7.72 -5.93 -19.91
CA LEU A 134 7.11 -7.12 -20.51
C LEU A 134 8.01 -8.37 -20.43
N ASP A 135 9.31 -8.16 -20.32
CA ASP A 135 10.32 -9.22 -20.20
C ASP A 135 10.39 -9.81 -18.77
N MET A 136 9.87 -9.10 -17.77
CA MET A 136 9.68 -9.59 -16.42
C MET A 136 8.39 -10.42 -16.35
N ASN A 137 8.44 -11.65 -16.84
CA ASN A 137 7.30 -12.56 -16.86
C ASN A 137 6.93 -13.06 -15.45
N ILE A 138 6.06 -12.36 -14.72
CA ILE A 138 5.55 -12.81 -13.41
C ILE A 138 4.50 -13.92 -13.54
N ASN A 139 3.86 -14.04 -14.71
CA ASN A 139 2.71 -14.93 -14.94
C ASN A 139 3.09 -16.41 -15.03
N GLU A 140 4.32 -16.70 -15.47
CA GLU A 140 4.84 -18.08 -15.60
C GLU A 140 6.17 -18.28 -14.87
N ILE A 141 6.93 -17.20 -14.57
CA ILE A 141 8.23 -17.29 -13.90
C ILE A 141 8.04 -16.91 -12.44
N GLN A 142 8.22 -17.91 -11.58
CA GLN A 142 8.27 -17.78 -10.13
C GLN A 142 9.12 -16.56 -9.74
N VAL A 143 8.53 -15.62 -9.01
CA VAL A 143 9.36 -14.69 -8.23
C VAL A 143 10.27 -15.55 -7.37
N SER A 144 11.57 -15.39 -7.59
CA SER A 144 12.58 -16.23 -6.96
C SER A 144 12.68 -15.90 -5.49
N HIS A 145 12.68 -14.61 -5.16
CA HIS A 145 12.66 -14.09 -3.81
C HIS A 145 12.25 -12.63 -3.81
N VAL A 146 11.91 -12.15 -2.62
CA VAL A 146 11.76 -10.74 -2.32
C VAL A 146 12.83 -10.33 -1.32
N THR A 147 13.58 -9.29 -1.66
CA THR A 147 14.57 -8.67 -0.76
C THR A 147 13.94 -7.44 -0.11
N ARG A 148 14.16 -7.26 1.18
CA ARG A 148 13.52 -6.22 1.99
C ARG A 148 14.54 -5.25 2.56
N PHE A 149 14.20 -3.97 2.57
CA PHE A 149 15.05 -2.90 3.06
C PHE A 149 14.31 -1.95 4.01
N ASP A 150 15.06 -1.30 4.87
CA ASP A 150 14.57 -0.39 5.91
C ASP A 150 15.50 0.85 5.99
N SER A 151 14.93 2.06 6.04
CA SER A 151 15.65 3.34 6.17
C SER A 151 16.06 3.65 7.62
N GLY A 152 16.60 2.65 8.33
CA GLY A 152 16.99 2.80 9.72
C GLY A 152 18.20 1.94 10.05
N GLY A 153 19.39 2.55 10.04
CA GLY A 153 20.60 1.87 10.50
C GLY A 153 20.53 1.54 11.99
N GLY A 154 20.03 0.37 12.35
CA GLY A 154 20.10 -0.18 13.71
C GLY A 154 18.78 -0.78 14.17
N GLY A 155 18.85 -2.05 14.57
CA GLY A 155 17.68 -2.84 14.93
C GLY A 155 16.80 -2.26 16.02
N GLY A 156 15.52 -2.59 15.92
CA GLY A 156 14.59 -2.62 17.03
C GLY A 156 13.68 -1.41 17.11
N GLY A 157 12.39 -1.65 16.89
CA GLY A 157 11.34 -0.75 17.33
C GLY A 157 10.15 -0.80 16.41
N GLY A 158 9.25 -1.75 16.64
CA GLY A 158 7.90 -1.68 16.10
C GLY A 158 7.29 -0.32 16.44
N GLY A 159 7.10 0.47 15.41
CA GLY A 159 6.37 1.71 15.43
C GLY A 159 5.52 1.70 14.19
N GLY A 160 4.42 0.93 14.23
CA GLY A 160 3.35 0.99 13.26
C GLY A 160 2.82 2.42 13.22
N GLY A 161 3.46 3.23 12.39
CA GLY A 161 2.96 4.47 11.86
C GLY A 161 2.34 4.14 10.51
N GLY A 162 1.36 3.23 10.49
CA GLY A 162 0.43 3.17 9.38
C GLY A 162 -0.08 4.59 9.21
N ASP A 163 0.15 5.18 8.04
CA ASP A 163 -0.40 6.49 7.70
C ASP A 163 -1.84 6.48 8.19
N PRO A 164 -2.27 7.46 9.01
CA PRO A 164 -3.60 7.45 9.58
C PRO A 164 -4.57 7.39 8.42
N VAL A 165 -5.11 6.18 8.19
CA VAL A 165 -6.13 5.93 7.18
C VAL A 165 -7.18 7.00 7.43
N PRO A 166 -7.41 7.92 6.48
CA PRO A 166 -8.31 9.02 6.71
C PRO A 166 -9.62 8.45 7.23
N GLU A 167 -9.94 8.74 8.50
CA GLU A 167 -11.16 8.24 9.11
C GLU A 167 -12.29 8.60 8.15
N PRO A 168 -13.07 7.62 7.66
CA PRO A 168 -14.00 7.90 6.59
C PRO A 168 -14.94 9.00 7.06
N ALA A 169 -15.23 9.95 6.18
CA ALA A 169 -16.07 11.13 6.44
C ALA A 169 -17.46 10.79 7.03
N THR A 170 -17.83 9.51 7.06
CA THR A 170 -18.92 8.92 7.83
C THR A 170 -18.91 9.29 9.31
N MET A 171 -17.77 9.38 10.01
CA MET A 171 -17.76 9.76 11.43
C MET A 171 -18.18 11.22 11.64
N MET A 172 -17.68 12.12 10.79
CA MET A 172 -18.12 13.52 10.77
C MET A 172 -19.57 13.66 10.33
N LEU A 173 -20.02 12.91 9.32
CA LEU A 173 -21.40 12.90 8.85
C LEU A 173 -22.35 12.33 9.90
N PHE A 174 -21.92 11.33 10.66
CA PHE A 174 -22.67 10.77 11.78
C PHE A 174 -22.84 11.80 12.90
N GLY A 175 -21.76 12.51 13.27
CA GLY A 175 -21.81 13.60 14.23
C GLY A 175 -22.72 14.76 13.79
N LEU A 176 -22.60 15.20 12.53
CA LEU A 176 -23.46 16.24 11.95
C LEU A 176 -24.92 15.78 11.82
N GLY A 177 -25.16 14.51 11.51
CA GLY A 177 -26.49 13.90 11.47
C GLY A 177 -27.18 13.96 12.83
N LEU A 178 -26.47 13.60 13.90
CA LEU A 178 -26.99 13.69 15.28
C LEU A 178 -27.28 15.12 15.70
N LEU A 179 -26.39 16.07 15.39
CA LEU A 179 -26.62 17.50 15.65
C LEU A 179 -27.81 18.05 14.87
N GLY A 180 -28.01 17.60 13.62
CA GLY A 180 -29.17 17.93 12.80
C GLY A 180 -30.48 17.44 13.43
N VAL A 181 -30.53 16.19 13.89
CA VAL A 181 -31.70 15.62 14.58
C VAL A 181 -31.99 16.35 15.90
N ALA A 182 -30.96 16.61 16.71
CA ALA A 182 -31.08 17.34 17.96
C ALA A 182 -31.50 18.82 17.78
N GLY A 183 -31.17 19.43 16.64
CA GLY A 183 -31.60 20.77 16.27
C GLY A 183 -33.07 20.82 15.83
N VAL A 184 -33.54 19.81 15.09
CA VAL A 184 -34.94 19.71 14.64
C VAL A 184 -35.87 19.29 15.77
N SER A 185 -35.46 18.40 16.68
CA SER A 185 -36.27 17.96 17.82
C SER A 185 -36.60 19.10 18.78
N ARG A 186 -35.62 19.98 19.08
CA ARG A 186 -35.84 21.19 19.91
C ARG A 186 -36.85 22.15 19.31
N LYS A 187 -36.97 22.23 17.99
CA LYS A 187 -37.90 23.12 17.30
C LYS A 187 -39.35 22.61 17.27
N ARG A 188 -39.57 21.33 17.58
CA ARG A 188 -40.91 20.73 17.70
C ARG A 188 -41.44 20.71 19.13
N MET A 189 -40.58 20.98 20.12
CA MET A 189 -40.92 21.03 21.55
C MET A 189 -41.11 22.46 22.08
N SER A 190 -40.93 23.48 21.24
CA SER A 190 -41.30 24.88 21.48
C SER A 190 -42.38 25.30 20.50
#